data_AF-A0A0J6C615-F1
#
_entry.id   AF-A0A0J6C615-F1
#
_cell.length_a   1.000
_cell.length_b   1.000
_cell.length_c   1.000
_cell.angle_alpha   90.00
_cell.angle_beta   90.00
_cell.angle_gamma   90.00
#
_symmetry.space_group_name_H-M   'P 1'
#
loop_
_entity.id
_entity.type
_entity.pdbx_description
1 polymer ?
#
loop_
_entity_poly.entity_id
_entity_poly.type
_entity_poly.pdbx_seq_one_letter_code
_entity_poly.pdbx_strand_id
1 'polypeptide(L)'
;MKLFQYIINKKIIVIFSTTITFICAVCIIKNNTDILSYKSDNDNLYKVLKHYKNDKEKYNAALFLIKNMANKYTHKVIIKDLSDTNTHFSLFDKHINKNNYKFILDSLNLHIKTDLMYDTQYIDPQYLIENCNKAFYAWKNYPWSKGYTKSIFYEYILPYRINKENLTDWRSFFMKRYKPLIDTMKNEKTIKNIAQLIIKDINNQISYSNNSLNIKPSLDYKEAFLSSKGNCSVIADIIVLALRSMGIASTKDYIPLWGNTNNGHVEVVYFDEDCNPVMLQTGNWLAAHPPKIFRQVYSNTELTNIEMFDNNYYLDVTNEYIATSNIKISIKSTQKDIYLAVFNNNKWKEITKGERIDDKSYKFHNIGRSIMYLPISKTDYGGIKTMGVPLSVDFLGNIKKYKINNKNTLHINLTQYLASLHITDNINNYELAYWNISHWSSISISGDQYKTLYAQDVPSNTIYIILDKRDLKFKGRIFTYDNDIKIW
;
A
#
# COMPACT_ATOMS: atom_id res chain seq x y z
N MET A 1 41.75 -34.84 -38.91
CA MET A 1 41.07 -33.86 -38.02
C MET A 1 39.78 -34.41 -37.41
N LYS A 2 39.81 -35.63 -36.84
CA LYS A 2 38.65 -36.31 -36.20
C LYS A 2 38.95 -36.89 -34.81
N LEU A 3 40.10 -36.55 -34.21
CA LEU A 3 40.45 -36.95 -32.83
C LEU A 3 40.19 -35.86 -31.78
N PHE A 4 39.90 -34.62 -32.18
CA PHE A 4 39.76 -33.48 -31.26
C PHE A 4 38.34 -33.26 -30.72
N GLN A 5 37.32 -33.91 -31.29
CA GLN A 5 35.92 -33.67 -30.90
C GLN A 5 35.44 -34.55 -29.73
N TYR A 6 36.11 -35.66 -29.44
CA TYR A 6 35.67 -36.61 -28.40
C TYR A 6 36.12 -36.24 -26.98
N ILE A 7 37.20 -35.45 -26.86
CA ILE A 7 37.76 -35.04 -25.55
C ILE A 7 36.98 -33.86 -24.94
N ILE A 8 36.32 -33.04 -25.77
CA ILE A 8 35.60 -31.85 -25.32
C ILE A 8 34.26 -32.24 -24.63
N ASN A 9 33.57 -33.28 -25.09
CA ASN A 9 32.30 -33.71 -24.49
C ASN A 9 32.45 -34.35 -23.09
N LYS A 10 33.55 -35.08 -22.81
CA LYS A 10 33.79 -35.63 -21.47
C LYS A 10 34.13 -34.54 -20.43
N LYS A 11 34.88 -33.49 -20.82
CA LYS A 11 35.17 -32.36 -19.92
C LYS A 11 33.91 -31.53 -19.61
N ILE A 12 33.03 -31.30 -20.59
CA ILE A 12 31.78 -30.56 -20.37
C ILE A 12 30.82 -31.33 -19.45
N ILE A 13 30.71 -32.65 -19.59
CA ILE A 13 29.86 -33.49 -18.71
C ILE A 13 30.41 -33.56 -17.28
N VAL A 14 31.74 -33.62 -17.09
CA VAL A 14 32.36 -33.59 -15.75
C VAL A 14 32.25 -32.20 -15.11
N ILE A 15 32.29 -31.11 -15.89
CA ILE A 15 32.07 -29.75 -15.36
C ILE A 15 30.59 -29.51 -15.02
N PHE A 16 29.63 -30.03 -15.79
CA PHE A 16 28.21 -29.97 -15.45
C PHE A 16 27.86 -30.83 -14.24
N SER A 17 28.47 -32.02 -14.11
CA SER A 17 28.31 -32.89 -12.94
C SER A 17 28.88 -32.24 -11.67
N THR A 18 30.07 -31.64 -11.74
CA THR A 18 30.73 -31.02 -10.58
C THR A 18 30.05 -29.70 -10.16
N THR A 19 29.56 -28.90 -11.11
CA THR A 19 28.81 -27.66 -10.80
C THR A 19 27.44 -27.94 -10.19
N ILE A 20 26.72 -28.99 -10.63
CA ILE A 20 25.45 -29.41 -10.00
C ILE A 20 25.69 -29.94 -8.59
N THR A 21 26.74 -30.73 -8.36
CA THR A 21 27.08 -31.18 -7.00
C THR A 21 27.56 -30.04 -6.10
N PHE A 22 28.24 -29.03 -6.64
CA PHE A 22 28.70 -27.86 -5.87
C PHE A 22 27.54 -26.91 -5.53
N ILE A 23 26.58 -26.70 -6.43
CA ILE A 23 25.36 -25.94 -6.16
C ILE A 23 24.49 -26.66 -5.11
N CYS A 24 24.36 -27.99 -5.20
CA CYS A 24 23.68 -28.78 -4.17
C CYS A 24 24.42 -28.72 -2.82
N ALA A 25 25.75 -28.85 -2.80
CA ALA A 25 26.54 -28.76 -1.58
C ALA A 25 26.46 -27.36 -0.94
N VAL A 26 26.52 -26.29 -1.73
CA VAL A 26 26.38 -24.90 -1.25
C VAL A 26 24.97 -24.65 -0.72
N CYS A 27 23.92 -25.15 -1.38
CA CYS A 27 22.54 -25.07 -0.86
C CYS A 27 22.35 -25.88 0.43
N ILE A 28 22.95 -27.06 0.55
CA ILE A 28 22.89 -27.89 1.76
C ILE A 28 23.68 -27.24 2.91
N ILE A 29 24.86 -26.67 2.64
CA ILE A 29 25.68 -25.97 3.63
C ILE A 29 24.95 -24.70 4.11
N LYS A 30 24.36 -23.91 3.20
CA LYS A 30 23.62 -22.69 3.54
C LYS A 30 22.34 -22.98 4.35
N ASN A 31 21.62 -24.05 4.02
CA ASN A 31 20.49 -24.53 4.82
C ASN A 31 20.92 -25.03 6.20
N ASN A 32 22.05 -25.73 6.32
CA ASN A 32 22.55 -26.22 7.61
C ASN A 32 23.07 -25.10 8.52
N THR A 33 23.64 -24.03 7.96
CA THR A 33 24.03 -22.84 8.74
C THR A 33 22.84 -22.08 9.28
N ASP A 34 21.75 -21.93 8.50
CA ASP A 34 20.51 -21.28 8.96
C ASP A 34 19.87 -22.06 10.13
N ILE A 35 19.88 -23.39 10.09
CA ILE A 35 19.31 -24.25 11.16
C ILE A 35 20.07 -24.13 12.48
N LEU A 36 21.41 -24.07 12.41
CA LEU A 36 22.27 -23.97 13.58
C LEU A 36 22.19 -22.59 14.23
N SER A 37 22.05 -21.51 13.45
CA SER A 37 21.81 -20.17 14.00
C SER A 37 20.47 -20.05 14.70
N TYR A 38 19.38 -20.62 14.16
CA TYR A 38 18.09 -20.58 14.86
C TYR A 38 18.06 -21.42 16.13
N LYS A 39 18.83 -22.52 16.20
CA LYS A 39 18.95 -23.33 17.42
C LYS A 39 19.70 -22.60 18.55
N SER A 40 20.69 -21.76 18.23
CA SER A 40 21.38 -20.94 19.24
C SER A 40 20.54 -19.73 19.67
N ASP A 41 19.70 -19.19 18.78
CA ASP A 41 19.08 -17.89 18.98
C ASP A 41 17.60 -17.96 19.42
N ASN A 42 16.86 -19.04 19.07
CA ASN A 42 15.46 -19.21 19.49
C ASN A 42 14.96 -20.68 19.46
N ASP A 43 14.81 -21.29 20.64
CA ASP A 43 14.30 -22.66 20.81
C ASP A 43 12.86 -22.88 20.28
N ASN A 44 12.01 -21.85 20.33
CA ASN A 44 10.63 -21.95 19.82
C ASN A 44 10.59 -22.09 18.29
N LEU A 45 11.36 -21.30 17.56
CA LEU A 45 11.42 -21.41 16.09
C LEU A 45 12.04 -22.74 15.66
N TYR A 46 13.05 -23.22 16.40
CA TYR A 46 13.65 -24.54 16.16
C TYR A 46 12.64 -25.69 16.35
N LYS A 47 11.73 -25.61 17.33
CA LYS A 47 10.66 -26.62 17.52
C LYS A 47 9.79 -26.77 16.27
N VAL A 48 9.49 -25.68 15.57
CA VAL A 48 8.70 -25.70 14.31
C VAL A 48 9.46 -26.46 13.21
N LEU A 49 10.74 -26.14 13.00
CA LEU A 49 11.57 -26.83 12.01
C LEU A 49 11.74 -28.31 12.35
N LYS A 50 11.95 -28.64 13.63
CA LYS A 50 12.07 -30.02 14.12
C LYS A 50 10.78 -30.82 13.89
N HIS A 51 9.61 -30.21 14.06
CA HIS A 51 8.32 -30.85 13.80
C HIS A 51 8.21 -31.31 12.33
N TYR A 52 8.65 -30.47 11.38
CA TYR A 52 8.59 -30.77 9.95
C TYR A 52 9.82 -31.47 9.37
N LYS A 53 10.76 -31.97 10.18
CA LYS A 53 12.03 -32.56 9.70
C LYS A 53 11.88 -33.66 8.63
N ASN A 54 10.75 -34.38 8.64
CA ASN A 54 10.45 -35.48 7.71
C ASN A 54 9.48 -35.07 6.59
N ASP A 55 8.96 -33.84 6.59
CA ASP A 55 8.08 -33.29 5.55
C ASP A 55 8.82 -32.13 4.86
N LYS A 56 9.53 -32.44 3.77
CA LYS A 56 10.38 -31.46 3.06
C LYS A 56 9.57 -30.27 2.54
N GLU A 57 8.30 -30.45 2.17
CA GLU A 57 7.49 -29.35 1.62
C GLU A 57 7.12 -28.36 2.72
N LYS A 58 6.60 -28.87 3.85
CA LYS A 58 6.27 -28.04 5.01
C LYS A 58 7.49 -27.47 5.72
N TYR A 59 8.59 -28.22 5.75
CA TYR A 59 9.87 -27.75 6.28
C TYR A 59 10.33 -26.48 5.56
N ASN A 60 10.35 -26.50 4.22
CA ASN A 60 10.74 -25.34 3.42
C ASN A 60 9.78 -24.16 3.58
N ALA A 61 8.49 -24.42 3.75
CA ALA A 61 7.50 -23.38 4.03
C ALA A 61 7.70 -22.74 5.41
N ALA A 62 7.95 -23.55 6.44
CA ALA A 62 8.29 -23.06 7.77
C ALA A 62 9.59 -22.24 7.77
N LEU A 63 10.61 -22.71 7.05
CA LEU A 63 11.88 -21.99 6.88
C LEU A 63 11.66 -20.64 6.18
N PHE A 64 10.82 -20.60 5.14
CA PHE A 64 10.45 -19.35 4.47
C PHE A 64 9.81 -18.34 5.43
N LEU A 65 8.88 -18.81 6.29
CA LEU A 65 8.24 -17.93 7.29
C LEU A 65 9.25 -17.39 8.30
N ILE A 66 10.07 -18.27 8.87
CA ILE A 66 11.07 -17.94 9.90
C ILE A 66 12.12 -16.98 9.36
N LYS A 67 12.65 -17.25 8.16
CA LYS A 67 13.67 -16.40 7.52
C LYS A 67 13.19 -14.97 7.30
N ASN A 68 11.91 -14.79 7.00
CA ASN A 68 11.34 -13.48 6.73
C ASN A 68 10.68 -12.85 7.97
N MET A 69 10.93 -13.35 9.18
CA MET A 69 10.23 -12.92 10.41
C MET A 69 10.80 -11.65 11.07
N ALA A 70 12.02 -11.23 10.70
CA ALA A 70 12.87 -10.30 11.47
C ALA A 70 12.23 -8.96 11.91
N ASN A 71 11.16 -8.47 11.24
CA ASN A 71 10.44 -7.24 11.63
C ASN A 71 8.92 -7.45 11.75
N LYS A 72 8.49 -8.67 12.06
CA LYS A 72 7.07 -9.00 12.26
C LYS A 72 6.78 -9.01 13.75
N TYR A 73 5.81 -8.20 14.17
CA TYR A 73 5.45 -8.04 15.58
C TYR A 73 3.97 -7.69 15.74
N THR A 74 3.44 -8.01 16.92
CA THR A 74 2.12 -7.54 17.36
C THR A 74 2.25 -6.17 18.00
N HIS A 75 1.44 -5.20 17.56
CA HIS A 75 1.28 -3.91 18.23
C HIS A 75 0.18 -4.04 19.29
N LYS A 76 0.57 -4.42 20.51
CA LYS A 76 -0.36 -4.76 21.59
C LYS A 76 -0.81 -3.49 22.31
N VAL A 77 -2.12 -3.31 22.39
CA VAL A 77 -2.76 -2.26 23.19
C VAL A 77 -3.28 -2.89 24.46
N ILE A 78 -2.90 -2.34 25.60
CA ILE A 78 -3.30 -2.80 26.93
C ILE A 78 -3.95 -1.63 27.64
N ILE A 79 -5.11 -1.87 28.26
CA ILE A 79 -5.79 -0.86 29.07
C ILE A 79 -5.47 -1.13 30.54
N LYS A 80 -4.96 -0.11 31.21
CA LYS A 80 -4.52 -0.19 32.61
C LYS A 80 -5.26 0.80 33.48
N ASP A 81 -5.38 0.50 34.77
CA ASP A 81 -5.87 1.43 35.79
C ASP A 81 -4.74 2.34 36.31
N LEU A 82 -5.07 3.29 37.20
CA LEU A 82 -4.10 4.21 37.80
C LEU A 82 -2.99 3.52 38.62
N SER A 83 -3.20 2.26 39.04
CA SER A 83 -2.18 1.45 39.73
C SER A 83 -1.31 0.65 38.75
N ASP A 84 -1.43 0.91 37.44
CA ASP A 84 -0.76 0.23 36.33
C ASP A 84 -1.11 -1.28 36.23
N THR A 85 -2.27 -1.68 36.76
CA THR A 85 -2.80 -3.05 36.67
C THR A 85 -3.56 -3.25 35.37
N ASN A 86 -3.38 -4.40 34.72
CA ASN A 86 -4.11 -4.74 33.49
C ASN A 86 -5.60 -4.88 33.77
N THR A 87 -6.43 -4.31 32.89
CA THR A 87 -7.89 -4.41 32.95
C THR A 87 -8.44 -5.26 31.82
N HIS A 88 -9.72 -5.65 31.93
CA HIS A 88 -10.46 -6.31 30.85
C HIS A 88 -11.22 -5.33 29.95
N PHE A 89 -11.02 -4.01 30.12
CA PHE A 89 -11.72 -3.01 29.34
C PHE A 89 -11.27 -3.05 27.87
N SER A 90 -12.24 -3.11 26.94
CA SER A 90 -11.97 -3.13 25.50
C SER A 90 -12.32 -1.78 24.89
N LEU A 91 -11.34 -1.16 24.24
CA LEU A 91 -11.56 0.05 23.44
C LEU A 91 -12.22 -0.21 22.07
N PHE A 92 -12.40 -1.48 21.71
CA PHE A 92 -12.97 -1.88 20.42
C PHE A 92 -14.46 -2.13 20.49
N ASP A 93 -15.17 -1.64 21.51
CA ASP A 93 -16.63 -1.61 21.49
C ASP A 93 -17.16 -0.69 20.36
N LYS A 94 -18.26 -1.08 19.71
CA LYS A 94 -18.86 -0.36 18.56
C LYS A 94 -19.29 1.09 18.84
N HIS A 95 -19.47 1.46 20.10
CA HIS A 95 -19.81 2.81 20.55
C HIS A 95 -18.58 3.68 20.81
N ILE A 96 -17.39 3.09 20.92
CA ILE A 96 -16.13 3.80 21.11
C ILE A 96 -15.52 4.18 19.76
N ASN A 97 -15.03 5.41 19.66
CA ASN A 97 -14.50 5.99 18.43
C ASN A 97 -13.39 7.00 18.72
N LYS A 98 -12.74 7.51 17.67
CA LYS A 98 -11.59 8.42 17.82
C LYS A 98 -11.89 9.72 18.59
N ASN A 99 -13.15 10.13 18.70
CA ASN A 99 -13.54 11.38 19.34
C ASN A 99 -13.91 11.21 20.83
N ASN A 100 -14.35 10.02 21.27
CA ASN A 100 -14.81 9.81 22.64
C ASN A 100 -13.90 8.91 23.50
N TYR A 101 -12.97 8.16 22.91
CA TYR A 101 -12.21 7.17 23.66
C TYR A 101 -11.41 7.76 24.83
N LYS A 102 -10.83 8.96 24.68
CA LYS A 102 -10.09 9.64 25.76
C LYS A 102 -10.99 9.96 26.94
N PHE A 103 -12.14 10.58 26.67
CA PHE A 103 -13.12 10.92 27.70
C PHE A 103 -13.59 9.68 28.48
N ILE A 104 -13.79 8.56 27.78
CA ILE A 104 -14.19 7.29 28.41
C ILE A 104 -13.08 6.76 29.32
N LEU A 105 -11.83 6.76 28.83
CA LEU A 105 -10.67 6.34 29.63
C LEU A 105 -10.51 7.22 30.88
N ASP A 106 -10.57 8.53 30.72
CA ASP A 106 -10.45 9.49 31.83
C ASP A 106 -11.57 9.29 32.87
N SER A 107 -12.82 9.10 32.41
CA SER A 107 -13.97 8.88 33.31
C SER A 107 -13.88 7.58 34.10
N LEU A 108 -13.16 6.58 33.58
CA LEU A 108 -12.95 5.28 34.22
C LEU A 108 -11.61 5.20 34.95
N ASN A 109 -10.83 6.28 34.97
CA ASN A 109 -9.47 6.30 35.52
C ASN A 109 -8.56 5.24 34.88
N LEU A 110 -8.64 5.12 33.54
CA LEU A 110 -7.88 4.17 32.73
C LEU A 110 -6.90 4.89 31.80
N HIS A 111 -5.81 4.22 31.44
CA HIS A 111 -4.87 4.69 30.43
C HIS A 111 -4.45 3.58 29.47
N ILE A 112 -3.98 3.99 28.29
CA ILE A 112 -3.47 3.08 27.27
C ILE A 112 -1.96 2.88 27.49
N LYS A 113 -1.55 1.60 27.53
CA LYS A 113 -0.16 1.20 27.35
C LYS A 113 -0.01 0.44 26.03
N THR A 114 1.10 0.67 25.34
CA THR A 114 1.42 0.01 24.07
C THR A 114 2.72 -0.76 24.21
N ASP A 115 2.72 -2.02 23.76
CA ASP A 115 3.91 -2.87 23.70
C ASP A 115 4.10 -3.44 22.28
N LEU A 116 5.35 -3.63 21.87
CA LEU A 116 5.70 -4.29 20.61
C LEU A 116 6.20 -5.71 20.91
N MET A 117 5.45 -6.72 20.47
CA MET A 117 5.83 -8.13 20.69
C MET A 117 6.35 -8.74 19.39
N TYR A 118 7.67 -8.83 19.26
CA TYR A 118 8.32 -9.41 18.07
C TYR A 118 8.10 -10.92 17.99
N ASP A 119 7.69 -11.39 16.81
CA ASP A 119 7.38 -12.81 16.58
C ASP A 119 8.63 -13.67 16.72
N THR A 120 9.79 -13.13 16.33
CA THR A 120 11.11 -13.77 16.51
C THR A 120 11.45 -14.05 17.97
N GLN A 121 10.69 -13.54 18.93
CA GLN A 121 10.89 -13.76 20.37
C GLN A 121 9.69 -14.49 20.99
N TYR A 122 8.46 -14.09 20.63
CA TYR A 122 7.24 -14.45 21.36
C TYR A 122 6.29 -15.39 20.62
N ILE A 123 6.55 -15.76 19.36
CA ILE A 123 5.62 -16.63 18.63
C ILE A 123 5.55 -18.03 19.26
N ASP A 124 4.32 -18.52 19.44
CA ASP A 124 4.07 -19.90 19.87
C ASP A 124 4.37 -20.87 18.70
N PRO A 125 5.27 -21.87 18.89
CA PRO A 125 5.52 -22.90 17.89
C PRO A 125 4.27 -23.60 17.39
N GLN A 126 3.31 -23.89 18.29
CA GLN A 126 2.10 -24.61 17.96
C GLN A 126 1.21 -23.78 17.03
N TYR A 127 1.08 -22.48 17.29
CA TYR A 127 0.37 -21.55 16.42
C TYR A 127 0.94 -21.57 14.99
N LEU A 128 2.27 -21.50 14.83
CA LEU A 128 2.91 -21.50 13.52
C LEU A 128 2.77 -22.84 12.80
N ILE A 129 2.88 -23.96 13.53
CA ILE A 129 2.65 -25.31 13.00
C ILE A 129 1.22 -25.44 12.49
N GLU A 130 0.23 -25.04 13.28
CA GLU A 130 -1.17 -25.10 12.89
C GLU A 130 -1.50 -24.20 11.70
N ASN A 131 -0.95 -22.99 11.66
CA ASN A 131 -1.06 -22.10 10.51
C ASN A 131 -0.56 -22.80 9.24
N CYS A 132 0.65 -23.37 9.28
CA CYS A 132 1.23 -24.09 8.14
C CYS A 132 0.32 -25.25 7.71
N ASN A 133 -0.11 -26.10 8.65
CA ASN A 133 -0.97 -27.24 8.33
C ASN A 133 -2.30 -26.82 7.67
N LYS A 134 -2.97 -25.78 8.21
CA LYS A 134 -4.23 -25.27 7.66
C LYS A 134 -4.02 -24.59 6.29
N ALA A 135 -2.92 -23.87 6.10
CA ALA A 135 -2.56 -23.28 4.80
C ALA A 135 -2.32 -24.35 3.73
N PHE A 136 -1.57 -25.41 4.06
CA PHE A 136 -1.37 -26.54 3.16
C PHE A 136 -2.66 -27.28 2.86
N TYR A 137 -3.52 -27.50 3.87
CA TYR A 137 -4.83 -28.11 3.65
C TYR A 137 -5.64 -27.31 2.63
N ALA A 138 -5.76 -25.99 2.82
CA ALA A 138 -6.53 -25.13 1.93
C ALA A 138 -5.94 -25.07 0.51
N TRP A 139 -4.61 -25.01 0.39
CA TRP A 139 -3.94 -24.97 -0.91
C TRP A 139 -3.99 -26.30 -1.67
N LYS A 140 -3.95 -27.45 -0.98
CA LYS A 140 -3.94 -28.77 -1.64
C LYS A 140 -5.34 -29.33 -1.91
N ASN A 141 -6.34 -28.97 -1.10
CA ASN A 141 -7.65 -29.63 -1.14
C ASN A 141 -8.76 -28.80 -1.77
N TYR A 142 -8.67 -27.46 -1.81
CA TYR A 142 -9.72 -26.67 -2.45
C TYR A 142 -9.56 -26.66 -3.98
N PRO A 143 -10.64 -26.83 -4.77
CA PRO A 143 -10.53 -26.91 -6.23
C PRO A 143 -9.92 -25.68 -6.89
N TRP A 144 -10.26 -24.49 -6.40
CA TRP A 144 -9.83 -23.20 -6.94
C TRP A 144 -8.37 -22.84 -6.60
N SER A 145 -7.73 -23.53 -5.65
CA SER A 145 -6.34 -23.24 -5.26
C SER A 145 -5.30 -24.07 -6.03
N LYS A 146 -5.75 -25.01 -6.88
CA LYS A 146 -4.88 -25.94 -7.62
C LYS A 146 -3.95 -25.26 -8.63
N GLY A 147 -4.36 -24.13 -9.20
CA GLY A 147 -3.56 -23.38 -10.17
C GLY A 147 -2.39 -22.61 -9.55
N TYR A 148 -2.40 -22.39 -8.24
CA TYR A 148 -1.39 -21.57 -7.60
C TYR A 148 -0.01 -22.24 -7.55
N THR A 149 0.97 -21.49 -8.03
CA THR A 149 2.38 -21.85 -7.91
C THR A 149 2.85 -21.81 -6.46
N LYS A 150 4.00 -22.44 -6.19
CA LYS A 150 4.62 -22.44 -4.87
C LYS A 150 4.96 -21.03 -4.37
N SER A 151 5.38 -20.12 -5.24
CA SER A 151 5.68 -18.72 -4.87
C SER A 151 4.41 -17.98 -4.46
N ILE A 152 3.31 -18.14 -5.19
CA ILE A 152 2.00 -17.57 -4.83
C ILE A 152 1.53 -18.12 -3.48
N PHE A 153 1.65 -19.43 -3.27
CA PHE A 153 1.33 -20.04 -1.98
C PHE A 153 2.17 -19.42 -0.85
N TYR A 154 3.49 -19.28 -1.02
CA TYR A 154 4.40 -18.78 0.02
C TYR A 154 4.14 -17.32 0.38
N GLU A 155 3.88 -16.46 -0.61
CA GLU A 155 3.68 -15.02 -0.37
C GLU A 155 2.25 -14.65 0.04
N TYR A 156 1.25 -15.39 -0.44
CA TYR A 156 -0.13 -14.90 -0.44
C TYR A 156 -1.15 -15.84 0.17
N ILE A 157 -0.77 -17.07 0.57
CA ILE A 157 -1.65 -17.99 1.32
C ILE A 157 -1.03 -18.39 2.65
N LEU A 158 0.23 -18.83 2.64
CA LEU A 158 0.99 -19.36 3.77
C LEU A 158 1.16 -18.39 4.97
N PRO A 159 1.36 -17.07 4.77
CA PRO A 159 1.64 -16.16 5.88
C PRO A 159 0.63 -16.22 7.00
N TYR A 160 1.12 -16.27 8.24
CA TYR A 160 0.28 -16.34 9.46
C TYR A 160 -0.29 -14.99 9.89
N ARG A 161 0.18 -13.90 9.27
CA ARG A 161 -0.30 -12.54 9.52
C ARG A 161 -0.30 -11.70 8.25
N ILE A 162 -1.01 -10.58 8.30
CA ILE A 162 -1.03 -9.58 7.23
C ILE A 162 -0.45 -8.24 7.67
N ASN A 163 -0.46 -7.93 8.97
CA ASN A 163 0.03 -6.65 9.49
C ASN A 163 0.59 -6.83 10.91
N LYS A 164 0.27 -5.93 11.84
CA LYS A 164 0.75 -5.93 13.24
C LYS A 164 -0.35 -6.35 14.24
N GLU A 165 -1.30 -7.19 13.78
CA GLU A 165 -2.46 -7.65 14.55
C GLU A 165 -2.07 -8.67 15.64
N ASN A 166 -2.95 -8.91 16.61
CA ASN A 166 -2.72 -10.01 17.55
C ASN A 166 -2.77 -11.36 16.82
N LEU A 167 -1.88 -12.28 17.19
CA LEU A 167 -1.91 -13.64 16.69
C LEU A 167 -3.06 -14.42 17.33
N THR A 168 -4.13 -14.62 16.56
CA THR A 168 -5.32 -15.39 16.95
C THR A 168 -5.56 -16.50 15.93
N ASP A 169 -6.33 -17.54 16.28
CA ASP A 169 -6.66 -18.66 15.36
C ASP A 169 -7.71 -18.25 14.30
N TRP A 170 -7.34 -17.28 13.47
CA TRP A 170 -8.18 -16.72 12.42
C TRP A 170 -8.44 -17.73 11.30
N ARG A 171 -7.51 -18.66 11.02
CA ARG A 171 -7.71 -19.68 9.98
C ARG A 171 -8.85 -20.61 10.31
N SER A 172 -8.85 -21.22 11.50
CA SER A 172 -9.95 -22.10 11.89
C SER A 172 -11.27 -21.36 11.91
N PHE A 173 -11.27 -20.14 12.44
CA PHE A 173 -12.45 -19.30 12.52
C PHE A 173 -13.07 -19.07 11.13
N PHE A 174 -12.29 -18.57 10.17
CA PHE A 174 -12.80 -18.27 8.83
C PHE A 174 -13.07 -19.52 8.00
N MET A 175 -12.28 -20.59 8.14
CA MET A 175 -12.60 -21.88 7.51
C MET A 175 -13.95 -22.41 7.98
N LYS A 176 -14.21 -22.40 9.30
CA LYS A 176 -15.49 -22.82 9.88
C LYS A 176 -16.65 -21.95 9.41
N ARG A 177 -16.41 -20.64 9.27
CA ARG A 177 -17.42 -19.67 8.81
C ARG A 177 -17.77 -19.85 7.34
N TYR A 178 -16.77 -19.94 6.47
CA TYR A 178 -16.99 -19.84 5.03
C TYR A 178 -17.16 -21.17 4.32
N LYS A 179 -16.64 -22.28 4.87
CA LYS A 179 -16.80 -23.59 4.23
C LYS A 179 -18.28 -23.94 3.97
N PRO A 180 -19.20 -23.89 4.94
CA PRO A 180 -20.63 -24.15 4.68
C PRO A 180 -21.26 -23.18 3.67
N LEU A 181 -20.89 -21.89 3.72
CA LEU A 181 -21.43 -20.87 2.81
C LEU A 181 -20.99 -21.10 1.36
N ILE A 182 -19.74 -21.52 1.16
CA ILE A 182 -19.20 -21.86 -0.16
C ILE A 182 -19.73 -23.22 -0.63
N ASP A 183 -19.88 -24.20 0.27
CA ASP A 183 -20.41 -25.52 -0.11
C ASP A 183 -21.86 -25.42 -0.62
N THR A 184 -22.64 -24.47 -0.08
CA THR A 184 -24.06 -24.25 -0.39
C THR A 184 -24.34 -23.11 -1.38
N MET A 185 -23.31 -22.41 -1.87
CA MET A 185 -23.51 -21.31 -2.83
C MET A 185 -24.09 -21.83 -4.15
N LYS A 186 -25.07 -21.09 -4.70
CA LYS A 186 -25.70 -21.43 -5.99
C LYS A 186 -24.82 -21.07 -7.20
N ASN A 187 -24.03 -20.01 -7.06
CA ASN A 187 -23.11 -19.56 -8.09
C ASN A 187 -21.99 -20.58 -8.27
N GLU A 188 -21.37 -20.59 -9.45
CA GLU A 188 -20.16 -21.36 -9.69
C GLU A 188 -19.07 -20.99 -8.68
N LYS A 189 -18.32 -21.99 -8.20
CA LYS A 189 -17.27 -21.87 -7.17
C LYS A 189 -15.96 -21.34 -7.76
N THR A 190 -16.02 -20.26 -8.52
CA THR A 190 -14.85 -19.52 -9.02
C THR A 190 -14.25 -18.67 -7.92
N ILE A 191 -12.97 -18.31 -8.05
CA ILE A 191 -12.29 -17.47 -7.05
C ILE A 191 -13.03 -16.14 -6.88
N LYS A 192 -13.42 -15.51 -7.98
CA LYS A 192 -14.18 -14.24 -7.98
C LYS A 192 -15.49 -14.35 -7.19
N ASN A 193 -16.30 -15.38 -7.44
CA ASN A 193 -17.59 -15.54 -6.78
C ASN A 193 -17.44 -15.81 -5.28
N ILE A 194 -16.45 -16.63 -4.90
CA ILE A 194 -16.14 -16.90 -3.50
C ILE A 194 -15.64 -15.64 -2.78
N ALA A 195 -14.76 -14.87 -3.44
CA ALA A 195 -14.25 -13.63 -2.89
C ALA A 195 -15.37 -12.60 -2.67
N GLN A 196 -16.27 -12.44 -3.66
CA GLN A 196 -17.45 -11.59 -3.53
C GLN A 196 -18.38 -12.02 -2.38
N LEU A 197 -18.57 -13.32 -2.18
CA LEU A 197 -19.35 -13.86 -1.06
C LEU A 197 -18.73 -13.46 0.29
N ILE A 198 -17.44 -13.71 0.47
CA ILE A 198 -16.70 -13.41 1.70
C ILE A 198 -16.78 -11.92 2.03
N ILE A 199 -16.71 -11.07 1.01
CA ILE A 199 -16.62 -9.62 1.19
C ILE A 199 -17.97 -9.00 1.48
N LYS A 200 -19.01 -9.50 0.82
CA LYS A 200 -20.37 -9.14 1.18
C LYS A 200 -20.63 -9.49 2.65
N ASP A 201 -20.22 -10.67 3.09
CA ASP A 201 -20.38 -11.09 4.48
C ASP A 201 -19.59 -10.20 5.46
N ILE A 202 -18.32 -9.92 5.18
CA ILE A 202 -17.48 -9.06 6.06
C ILE A 202 -18.00 -7.62 6.09
N ASN A 203 -18.38 -7.03 4.95
CA ASN A 203 -18.90 -5.66 4.91
C ASN A 203 -20.24 -5.52 5.63
N ASN A 204 -21.02 -6.60 5.78
CA ASN A 204 -22.21 -6.61 6.61
C ASN A 204 -21.88 -6.61 8.12
N GLN A 205 -20.68 -7.04 8.51
CA GLN A 205 -20.22 -7.07 9.91
C GLN A 205 -19.40 -5.83 10.28
N ILE A 206 -18.61 -5.30 9.34
CA ILE A 206 -17.70 -4.17 9.55
C ILE A 206 -17.98 -3.08 8.52
N SER A 207 -18.52 -1.95 8.97
CA SER A 207 -18.77 -0.78 8.12
C SER A 207 -17.54 0.14 8.05
N TYR A 208 -17.31 0.74 6.88
CA TYR A 208 -16.29 1.79 6.77
C TYR A 208 -16.65 3.01 7.63
N SER A 209 -15.68 3.53 8.38
CA SER A 209 -15.86 4.75 9.17
C SER A 209 -14.56 5.53 9.31
N ASN A 210 -14.56 6.79 8.87
CA ASN A 210 -13.48 7.74 9.14
C ASN A 210 -13.34 8.12 10.61
N ASN A 211 -14.30 7.73 11.45
CA ASN A 211 -14.28 7.96 12.89
C ASN A 211 -13.85 6.70 13.68
N SER A 212 -13.50 5.59 13.00
CA SER A 212 -13.02 4.38 13.66
C SER A 212 -11.82 4.70 14.57
N LEU A 213 -11.72 3.96 15.68
CA LEU A 213 -10.62 4.12 16.62
C LEU A 213 -9.33 3.51 16.04
N ASN A 214 -8.35 4.34 15.73
CA ASN A 214 -7.07 3.92 15.11
C ASN A 214 -5.92 3.96 16.12
N ILE A 215 -6.09 3.36 17.31
CA ILE A 215 -5.07 3.31 18.37
C ILE A 215 -3.94 2.31 18.10
N LYS A 216 -4.12 1.42 17.12
CA LYS A 216 -3.09 0.51 16.62
C LYS A 216 -3.24 0.30 15.11
N PRO A 217 -2.16 -0.05 14.40
CA PRO A 217 -2.12 -0.12 12.93
C PRO A 217 -3.01 -1.21 12.31
N SER A 218 -3.39 -2.25 13.05
CA SER A 218 -4.31 -3.30 12.59
C SER A 218 -5.04 -3.95 13.76
N LEU A 219 -6.21 -4.51 13.48
CA LEU A 219 -7.03 -5.27 14.44
C LEU A 219 -6.98 -6.76 14.10
N ASP A 220 -7.08 -7.62 15.11
CA ASP A 220 -7.43 -9.02 14.86
C ASP A 220 -8.93 -9.16 14.52
N TYR A 221 -9.36 -10.34 14.08
CA TYR A 221 -10.75 -10.55 13.65
C TYR A 221 -11.77 -10.38 14.79
N LYS A 222 -11.39 -10.65 16.04
CA LYS A 222 -12.29 -10.51 17.19
C LYS A 222 -12.50 -9.03 17.50
N GLU A 223 -11.41 -8.27 17.54
CA GLU A 223 -11.44 -6.82 17.76
C GLU A 223 -12.19 -6.10 16.62
N ALA A 224 -11.95 -6.49 15.37
CA ALA A 224 -12.60 -5.89 14.21
C ALA A 224 -14.12 -6.13 14.20
N PHE A 225 -14.57 -7.35 14.53
CA PHE A 225 -16.00 -7.65 14.64
C PHE A 225 -16.66 -6.98 15.84
N LEU A 226 -15.96 -6.90 16.98
CA LEU A 226 -16.46 -6.17 18.15
C LEU A 226 -16.64 -4.68 17.85
N SER A 227 -15.71 -4.07 17.10
CA SER A 227 -15.80 -2.66 16.72
C SER A 227 -16.91 -2.40 15.69
N SER A 228 -17.20 -3.39 14.85
CA SER A 228 -18.17 -3.31 13.73
C SER A 228 -17.89 -2.16 12.75
N LYS A 229 -16.75 -1.48 12.90
CA LYS A 229 -16.32 -0.32 12.13
C LYS A 229 -14.82 -0.36 11.93
N GLY A 230 -14.37 0.05 10.76
CA GLY A 230 -12.94 0.12 10.45
C GLY A 230 -12.63 1.12 9.35
N ASN A 231 -11.35 1.49 9.24
CA ASN A 231 -10.85 2.15 8.05
C ASN A 231 -10.59 1.10 6.94
N CYS A 232 -10.20 1.55 5.74
CA CYS A 232 -9.95 0.67 4.60
C CYS A 232 -8.88 -0.40 4.90
N SER A 233 -7.82 -0.06 5.64
CA SER A 233 -6.77 -1.03 5.99
C SER A 233 -7.28 -2.15 6.90
N VAL A 234 -8.07 -1.81 7.93
CA VAL A 234 -8.63 -2.81 8.87
C VAL A 234 -9.56 -3.76 8.14
N ILE A 235 -10.46 -3.23 7.31
CA ILE A 235 -11.40 -4.05 6.54
C ILE A 235 -10.63 -4.96 5.57
N ALA A 236 -9.63 -4.42 4.88
CA ALA A 236 -8.79 -5.19 3.97
C ALA A 236 -8.02 -6.32 4.68
N ASP A 237 -7.48 -6.06 5.89
CA ASP A 237 -6.81 -7.08 6.70
C ASP A 237 -7.72 -8.29 6.95
N ILE A 238 -8.95 -8.05 7.42
CA ILE A 238 -9.92 -9.11 7.73
C ILE A 238 -10.33 -9.89 6.48
N ILE A 239 -10.56 -9.20 5.36
CA ILE A 239 -10.89 -9.84 4.09
C ILE A 239 -9.73 -10.73 3.60
N VAL A 240 -8.49 -10.23 3.63
CA VAL A 240 -7.32 -11.00 3.21
C VAL A 240 -7.17 -12.27 4.06
N LEU A 241 -7.27 -12.17 5.37
CA LEU A 241 -7.21 -13.34 6.26
C LEU A 241 -8.33 -14.35 5.96
N ALA A 242 -9.55 -13.87 5.71
CA ALA A 242 -10.66 -14.73 5.32
C ALA A 242 -10.42 -15.47 3.99
N LEU A 243 -9.97 -14.76 2.95
CA LEU A 243 -9.63 -15.34 1.64
C LEU A 243 -8.52 -16.40 1.77
N ARG A 244 -7.44 -16.08 2.50
CA ARG A 244 -6.32 -17.00 2.74
C ARG A 244 -6.74 -18.26 3.47
N SER A 245 -7.71 -18.17 4.39
CA SER A 245 -8.25 -19.33 5.10
C SER A 245 -8.95 -20.32 4.17
N MET A 246 -9.54 -19.81 3.08
CA MET A 246 -10.18 -20.60 2.03
C MET A 246 -9.23 -20.93 0.88
N GLY A 247 -7.92 -20.77 1.07
CA GLY A 247 -6.91 -21.12 0.07
C GLY A 247 -6.87 -20.20 -1.14
N ILE A 248 -7.55 -19.05 -1.10
CA ILE A 248 -7.45 -18.01 -2.13
C ILE A 248 -6.24 -17.15 -1.79
N ALA A 249 -5.28 -17.07 -2.72
CA ALA A 249 -4.12 -16.20 -2.57
C ALA A 249 -4.58 -14.74 -2.56
N SER A 250 -4.17 -13.99 -1.53
CA SER A 250 -4.58 -12.60 -1.39
C SER A 250 -3.57 -11.77 -0.59
N THR A 251 -3.63 -10.45 -0.80
CA THR A 251 -2.83 -9.43 -0.11
C THR A 251 -3.49 -8.06 -0.22
N LYS A 252 -2.75 -7.00 0.13
CA LYS A 252 -3.18 -5.61 0.00
C LYS A 252 -2.29 -4.86 -0.97
N ASP A 253 -2.90 -4.01 -1.77
CA ASP A 253 -2.22 -2.98 -2.54
C ASP A 253 -2.50 -1.60 -1.93
N TYR A 254 -1.46 -0.81 -1.78
CA TYR A 254 -1.49 0.50 -1.17
C TYR A 254 -1.36 1.56 -2.25
N ILE A 255 -2.34 2.44 -2.30
CA ILE A 255 -2.33 3.66 -3.10
C ILE A 255 -2.09 4.80 -2.11
N PRO A 256 -0.85 5.29 -1.96
CA PRO A 256 -0.51 6.18 -0.85
C PRO A 256 -1.26 7.50 -0.93
N LEU A 257 -1.36 8.02 -2.15
CA LEU A 257 -2.11 9.20 -2.52
C LEU A 257 -2.66 8.98 -3.92
N TRP A 258 -3.87 9.45 -4.16
CA TRP A 258 -4.39 9.59 -5.52
C TRP A 258 -3.82 10.84 -6.20
N GLY A 259 -3.66 10.78 -7.53
CA GLY A 259 -3.20 11.92 -8.33
C GLY A 259 -4.30 12.95 -8.56
N ASN A 260 -5.51 12.49 -8.90
CA ASN A 260 -6.65 13.35 -9.23
C ASN A 260 -7.77 13.32 -8.18
N THR A 261 -7.57 12.61 -7.06
CA THR A 261 -8.45 12.74 -5.88
C THR A 261 -7.66 12.92 -4.58
N ASN A 262 -8.37 13.15 -3.48
CA ASN A 262 -7.80 13.35 -2.15
C ASN A 262 -7.66 12.02 -1.39
N ASN A 263 -6.76 11.99 -0.41
CA ASN A 263 -6.37 10.80 0.37
C ASN A 263 -5.65 9.72 -0.46
N GLY A 264 -5.31 8.62 0.22
CA GLY A 264 -4.89 7.36 -0.38
C GLY A 264 -5.99 6.30 -0.23
N HIS A 265 -5.63 5.04 -0.51
CA HIS A 265 -6.51 3.89 -0.38
C HIS A 265 -5.71 2.60 -0.12
N VAL A 266 -6.37 1.63 0.50
CA VAL A 266 -5.85 0.27 0.67
C VAL A 266 -6.86 -0.67 0.05
N GLU A 267 -6.39 -1.44 -0.93
CA GLU A 267 -7.22 -2.31 -1.74
C GLU A 267 -6.91 -3.77 -1.43
N VAL A 268 -7.95 -4.61 -1.35
CA VAL A 268 -7.77 -6.06 -1.31
C VAL A 268 -7.46 -6.55 -2.71
N VAL A 269 -6.40 -7.36 -2.82
CA VAL A 269 -6.03 -8.07 -4.04
C VAL A 269 -6.14 -9.56 -3.80
N TYR A 270 -6.81 -10.25 -4.70
CA TYR A 270 -6.74 -11.72 -4.80
C TYR A 270 -6.06 -12.10 -6.10
N PHE A 271 -5.56 -13.33 -6.18
CA PHE A 271 -4.99 -13.86 -7.41
C PHE A 271 -6.00 -14.78 -8.07
N ASP A 272 -6.28 -14.59 -9.35
CA ASP A 272 -7.17 -15.46 -10.12
C ASP A 272 -6.55 -16.85 -10.37
N GLU A 273 -7.27 -17.69 -11.11
CA GLU A 273 -6.90 -19.07 -11.41
C GLU A 273 -5.55 -19.17 -12.17
N ASP A 274 -5.16 -18.10 -12.88
CA ASP A 274 -3.92 -17.97 -13.65
C ASP A 274 -2.82 -17.23 -12.87
N CYS A 275 -3.02 -16.98 -11.57
CA CYS A 275 -2.13 -16.23 -10.71
C CYS A 275 -1.98 -14.75 -11.08
N ASN A 276 -2.94 -14.14 -11.79
CA ASN A 276 -2.95 -12.70 -12.02
C ASN A 276 -3.58 -11.97 -10.83
N PRO A 277 -3.01 -10.84 -10.40
CA PRO A 277 -3.58 -10.04 -9.33
C PRO A 277 -4.84 -9.30 -9.81
N VAL A 278 -5.90 -9.37 -9.01
CA VAL A 278 -7.19 -8.72 -9.28
C VAL A 278 -7.58 -7.85 -8.10
N MET A 279 -7.72 -6.54 -8.35
CA MET A 279 -8.33 -5.61 -7.40
C MET A 279 -9.82 -5.90 -7.28
N LEU A 280 -10.32 -5.92 -6.06
CA LEU A 280 -11.65 -6.40 -5.77
C LEU A 280 -12.75 -5.34 -5.93
N GLN A 281 -12.45 -4.11 -5.54
CA GLN A 281 -13.37 -2.97 -5.45
C GLN A 281 -12.86 -1.72 -6.20
N THR A 282 -11.54 -1.57 -6.35
CA THR A 282 -10.93 -0.32 -6.86
C THR A 282 -10.87 -0.20 -8.39
N GLY A 283 -11.21 -1.24 -9.16
CA GLY A 283 -11.05 -1.25 -10.62
C GLY A 283 -11.50 0.04 -11.34
N ASN A 284 -12.74 0.48 -11.13
CA ASN A 284 -13.26 1.72 -11.74
C ASN A 284 -12.62 3.01 -11.17
N TRP A 285 -12.13 2.97 -9.94
CA TRP A 285 -11.50 4.10 -9.26
C TRP A 285 -10.08 4.38 -9.73
N LEU A 286 -9.45 3.46 -10.48
CA LEU A 286 -8.14 3.70 -11.11
C LEU A 286 -8.15 4.90 -12.08
N ALA A 287 -9.33 5.32 -12.55
CA ALA A 287 -9.52 6.58 -13.28
C ALA A 287 -9.15 7.84 -12.47
N ALA A 288 -8.99 7.74 -11.15
CA ALA A 288 -8.43 8.81 -10.33
C ALA A 288 -6.89 8.90 -10.42
N HIS A 289 -6.28 8.10 -11.29
CA HIS A 289 -4.87 8.09 -11.66
C HIS A 289 -3.92 8.01 -10.46
N PRO A 290 -3.63 6.81 -9.95
CA PRO A 290 -2.67 6.65 -8.87
C PRO A 290 -1.24 6.91 -9.39
N PRO A 291 -0.45 7.78 -8.75
CA PRO A 291 0.96 7.98 -9.11
C PRO A 291 1.83 6.76 -8.82
N LYS A 292 1.47 6.00 -7.78
CA LYS A 292 2.12 4.78 -7.32
C LYS A 292 1.12 3.81 -6.69
N ILE A 293 1.36 2.52 -6.89
CA ILE A 293 0.64 1.41 -6.26
C ILE A 293 1.67 0.42 -5.72
N PHE A 294 1.57 0.08 -4.43
CA PHE A 294 2.52 -0.79 -3.76
C PHE A 294 1.85 -2.05 -3.20
N ARG A 295 2.25 -3.22 -3.69
CA ARG A 295 1.75 -4.51 -3.21
C ARG A 295 2.50 -4.96 -1.97
N GLN A 296 1.77 -5.30 -0.92
CA GLN A 296 2.35 -5.94 0.25
C GLN A 296 2.72 -7.40 -0.04
N VAL A 297 3.93 -7.79 0.36
CA VAL A 297 4.43 -9.17 0.32
C VAL A 297 4.86 -9.62 1.71
N TYR A 298 5.10 -10.93 1.89
CA TYR A 298 5.55 -11.44 3.18
C TYR A 298 7.08 -11.44 3.28
N SER A 299 7.75 -11.79 2.19
CA SER A 299 9.22 -11.84 2.16
C SER A 299 9.85 -10.44 2.21
N ASN A 300 11.03 -10.37 2.83
CA ASN A 300 11.82 -9.15 2.89
C ASN A 300 12.39 -8.86 1.49
N THR A 301 12.03 -7.72 0.93
CA THR A 301 12.42 -7.25 -0.40
C THR A 301 13.57 -6.25 -0.31
N GLU A 302 14.64 -6.50 0.47
CA GLU A 302 15.75 -5.54 0.75
C GLU A 302 16.23 -4.69 -0.44
N LEU A 303 16.08 -5.20 -1.67
CA LEU A 303 16.35 -4.53 -2.94
C LEU A 303 15.38 -3.40 -3.34
N THR A 304 14.18 -3.30 -2.74
CA THR A 304 13.14 -2.34 -3.13
C THR A 304 12.97 -1.18 -2.16
N ASN A 305 13.70 -1.15 -1.02
CA ASN A 305 13.51 -0.23 0.13
C ASN A 305 12.69 1.03 -0.22
N ILE A 306 11.37 0.93 -0.01
CA ILE A 306 10.43 2.01 -0.31
C ILE A 306 10.36 2.84 0.97
N GLU A 307 11.14 3.92 1.04
CA GLU A 307 11.27 4.82 2.21
C GLU A 307 9.94 5.31 2.81
N MET A 308 8.85 5.21 2.04
CA MET A 308 7.51 5.61 2.46
C MET A 308 6.82 4.58 3.39
N PHE A 309 7.35 3.37 3.52
CA PHE A 309 6.87 2.36 4.45
C PHE A 309 7.94 2.01 5.47
N ASP A 310 7.53 1.71 6.71
CA ASP A 310 8.45 1.38 7.81
C ASP A 310 9.32 0.13 7.53
N ASN A 311 9.02 -0.67 6.50
CA ASN A 311 9.63 -1.97 6.26
C ASN A 311 9.74 -2.34 4.76
N ASN A 312 10.70 -3.21 4.44
CA ASN A 312 10.96 -3.79 3.11
C ASN A 312 9.98 -4.94 2.75
N TYR A 313 8.68 -4.71 2.80
CA TYR A 313 7.66 -5.74 2.51
C TYR A 313 6.71 -5.31 1.39
N TYR A 314 7.23 -4.54 0.43
CA TYR A 314 6.43 -3.91 -0.61
C TYR A 314 7.11 -3.96 -1.98
N LEU A 315 6.29 -4.19 -3.01
CA LEU A 315 6.67 -4.15 -4.42
C LEU A 315 5.95 -3.00 -5.12
N ASP A 316 6.66 -2.23 -5.94
CA ASP A 316 6.03 -1.29 -6.86
C ASP A 316 5.36 -2.07 -8.00
N VAL A 317 4.03 -2.10 -7.99
CA VAL A 317 3.19 -2.81 -8.96
C VAL A 317 2.38 -1.83 -9.80
N THR A 318 2.77 -0.55 -9.84
CA THR A 318 2.01 0.51 -10.52
C THR A 318 1.75 0.16 -11.99
N ASN A 319 2.73 -0.42 -12.67
CA ASN A 319 2.65 -0.82 -14.08
C ASN A 319 1.82 -2.10 -14.32
N GLU A 320 1.45 -2.84 -13.28
CA GLU A 320 0.52 -3.97 -13.41
C GLU A 320 -0.93 -3.51 -13.63
N TYR A 321 -1.26 -2.28 -13.23
CA TYR A 321 -2.64 -1.78 -13.22
C TYR A 321 -2.88 -0.60 -14.15
N ILE A 322 -1.89 0.27 -14.35
CA ILE A 322 -2.05 1.48 -15.14
C ILE A 322 -0.85 1.73 -16.05
N ALA A 323 -1.05 2.55 -17.08
CA ALA A 323 0.04 3.04 -17.90
C ALA A 323 1.01 3.89 -17.05
N THR A 324 2.30 3.58 -17.14
CA THR A 324 3.36 4.28 -16.42
C THR A 324 4.46 4.76 -17.36
N SER A 325 5.28 5.69 -16.87
CA SER A 325 6.47 6.19 -17.55
C SER A 325 7.66 6.24 -16.61
N ASN A 326 8.85 5.95 -17.14
CA ASN A 326 10.09 6.32 -16.48
C ASN A 326 10.42 7.75 -16.88
N ILE A 327 10.47 8.68 -15.92
CA ILE A 327 10.72 10.09 -16.21
C ILE A 327 12.09 10.52 -15.71
N LYS A 328 12.78 11.33 -16.52
CA LYS A 328 14.06 11.95 -16.18
C LYS A 328 13.84 13.43 -15.95
N ILE A 329 14.28 13.94 -14.80
CA ILE A 329 14.19 15.35 -14.46
C ILE A 329 15.58 15.88 -14.16
N SER A 330 15.94 16.96 -14.86
CA SER A 330 17.18 17.68 -14.60
C SER A 330 16.94 18.81 -13.60
N ILE A 331 17.63 18.74 -12.46
CA ILE A 331 17.57 19.68 -11.35
C ILE A 331 19.00 20.11 -11.01
N LYS A 332 19.28 21.41 -11.06
CA LYS A 332 20.57 21.94 -10.56
C LYS A 332 20.50 22.01 -9.03
N SER A 333 20.94 20.97 -8.33
CA SER A 333 20.91 20.93 -6.86
C SER A 333 22.14 20.25 -6.29
N THR A 334 22.59 20.75 -5.14
CA THR A 334 23.58 20.08 -4.27
C THR A 334 22.92 19.08 -3.31
N GLN A 335 21.59 19.08 -3.20
CA GLN A 335 20.85 18.14 -2.36
C GLN A 335 20.86 16.75 -2.99
N LYS A 336 21.12 15.74 -2.16
CA LYS A 336 21.20 14.35 -2.60
C LYS A 336 19.84 13.76 -2.93
N ASP A 337 18.82 14.09 -2.13
CA ASP A 337 17.52 13.45 -2.17
C ASP A 337 16.45 14.35 -2.79
N ILE A 338 15.92 13.92 -3.94
CA ILE A 338 14.84 14.57 -4.66
C ILE A 338 13.67 13.61 -4.76
N TYR A 339 12.47 14.13 -4.55
CA TYR A 339 11.21 13.39 -4.62
C TYR A 339 10.28 14.01 -5.66
N LEU A 340 9.35 13.21 -6.17
CA LEU A 340 8.14 13.72 -6.80
C LEU A 340 7.04 13.85 -5.77
N ALA A 341 6.28 14.93 -5.86
CA ALA A 341 5.07 15.15 -5.10
C ALA A 341 3.84 15.27 -5.99
N VAL A 342 2.69 14.88 -5.45
CA VAL A 342 1.36 15.13 -6.02
C VAL A 342 0.58 16.06 -5.09
N PHE A 343 -0.37 16.81 -5.64
CA PHE A 343 -1.19 17.72 -4.85
C PHE A 343 -2.42 17.01 -4.29
N ASN A 344 -2.43 16.76 -2.99
CA ASN A 344 -3.44 15.95 -2.33
C ASN A 344 -3.72 16.48 -0.92
N ASN A 345 -5.00 16.60 -0.54
CA ASN A 345 -5.44 17.21 0.72
C ASN A 345 -4.86 18.63 0.92
N ASN A 346 -5.00 19.48 -0.11
CA ASN A 346 -4.60 20.90 -0.08
C ASN A 346 -3.10 21.15 0.07
N LYS A 347 -2.25 20.13 -0.13
CA LYS A 347 -0.80 20.23 0.00
C LYS A 347 -0.09 19.40 -1.06
N TRP A 348 1.09 19.84 -1.46
CA TRP A 348 2.03 18.96 -2.16
C TRP A 348 2.56 17.92 -1.17
N LYS A 349 2.47 16.65 -1.55
CA LYS A 349 2.92 15.53 -0.72
C LYS A 349 3.77 14.60 -1.57
N GLU A 350 4.90 14.17 -1.02
CA GLU A 350 5.80 13.24 -1.68
C GLU A 350 5.12 11.91 -2.01
N ILE A 351 5.56 11.28 -3.09
CA ILE A 351 5.13 9.94 -3.46
C ILE A 351 6.28 8.97 -3.68
N THR A 352 7.41 9.45 -4.21
CA THR A 352 8.55 8.57 -4.51
C THR A 352 9.84 9.37 -4.67
N LYS A 353 10.95 8.76 -4.26
CA LYS A 353 12.31 9.29 -4.39
C LYS A 353 12.87 8.99 -5.77
N GLY A 354 13.66 9.91 -6.31
CA GLY A 354 14.36 9.75 -7.56
C GLY A 354 15.69 9.05 -7.38
N GLU A 355 16.00 8.12 -8.28
CA GLU A 355 17.35 7.58 -8.44
C GLU A 355 18.25 8.64 -9.06
N ARG A 356 19.32 9.01 -8.36
CA ARG A 356 20.30 9.98 -8.88
C ARG A 356 21.14 9.31 -9.97
N ILE A 357 21.07 9.84 -11.19
CA ILE A 357 21.89 9.37 -12.32
C ILE A 357 23.25 10.08 -12.32
N ASP A 358 23.22 11.40 -12.12
CA ASP A 358 24.39 12.28 -12.12
C ASP A 358 24.14 13.48 -11.21
N ASP A 359 25.07 14.43 -11.18
CA ASP A 359 24.98 15.58 -10.29
C ASP A 359 23.77 16.49 -10.51
N LYS A 360 23.08 16.37 -11.65
CA LYS A 360 21.98 17.25 -12.05
C LYS A 360 20.76 16.49 -12.54
N SER A 361 20.73 15.17 -12.47
CA SER A 361 19.67 14.37 -13.09
C SER A 361 19.17 13.25 -12.19
N TYR A 362 17.85 13.13 -12.12
CA TYR A 362 17.15 12.12 -11.36
C TYR A 362 16.20 11.34 -12.26
N LYS A 363 16.16 10.02 -12.08
CA LYS A 363 15.23 9.11 -12.73
C LYS A 363 14.18 8.65 -11.75
N PHE A 364 12.93 8.70 -12.18
CA PHE A 364 11.79 8.19 -11.43
C PHE A 364 11.18 7.07 -12.25
N HIS A 365 11.13 5.87 -11.68
CA HIS A 365 10.62 4.69 -12.38
C HIS A 365 9.12 4.56 -12.18
N ASN A 366 8.41 3.88 -13.10
CA ASN A 366 7.02 3.47 -12.96
C ASN A 366 6.07 4.58 -12.44
N ILE A 367 6.13 5.78 -13.02
CA ILE A 367 5.31 6.91 -12.61
C ILE A 367 3.98 6.89 -13.36
N GLY A 368 2.86 6.99 -12.63
CA GLY A 368 1.53 7.09 -13.21
C GLY A 368 1.40 8.25 -14.21
N ARG A 369 0.61 8.04 -15.27
CA ARG A 369 0.33 9.05 -16.29
C ARG A 369 -0.96 9.82 -16.01
N SER A 370 -1.15 10.94 -16.71
CA SER A 370 -2.28 11.86 -16.57
C SER A 370 -2.36 12.52 -15.18
N ILE A 371 -1.21 12.88 -14.63
CA ILE A 371 -1.08 13.43 -13.27
C ILE A 371 -0.14 14.64 -13.28
N MET A 372 -0.44 15.62 -12.43
CA MET A 372 0.42 16.76 -12.11
C MET A 372 1.40 16.42 -10.99
N TYR A 373 2.68 16.68 -11.22
CA TYR A 373 3.77 16.45 -10.30
C TYR A 373 4.56 17.72 -9.99
N LEU A 374 5.17 17.76 -8.82
CA LEU A 374 6.12 18.79 -8.44
C LEU A 374 7.41 18.14 -7.90
N PRO A 375 8.59 18.43 -8.49
CA PRO A 375 9.86 18.01 -7.92
C PRO A 375 10.17 18.77 -6.64
N ILE A 376 10.46 18.04 -5.58
CA ILE A 376 10.70 18.60 -4.25
C ILE A 376 11.89 17.95 -3.55
N SER A 377 12.36 18.60 -2.49
CA SER A 377 13.21 18.00 -1.47
C SER A 377 12.61 18.20 -0.09
N LYS A 378 12.99 17.33 0.85
CA LYS A 378 12.60 17.44 2.26
C LYS A 378 13.62 18.31 2.99
N THR A 379 13.14 19.16 3.89
CA THR A 379 13.98 19.91 4.83
C THR A 379 14.17 19.11 6.12
N ASP A 380 15.20 19.44 6.90
CA ASP A 380 15.53 18.72 8.14
C ASP A 380 14.40 18.77 9.19
N TYR A 381 13.53 19.77 9.12
CA TYR A 381 12.35 19.95 9.98
C TYR A 381 11.05 19.40 9.36
N GLY A 382 11.15 18.55 8.33
CA GLY A 382 9.98 17.91 7.69
C GLY A 382 9.18 18.83 6.76
N GLY A 383 9.70 20.01 6.43
CA GLY A 383 9.14 20.89 5.41
C GLY A 383 9.47 20.42 3.99
N ILE A 384 8.80 21.03 3.01
CA ILE A 384 9.00 20.74 1.60
C ILE A 384 9.61 21.97 0.92
N LYS A 385 10.68 21.76 0.17
CA LYS A 385 11.29 22.78 -0.70
C LYS A 385 11.10 22.39 -2.16
N THR A 386 10.67 23.34 -2.98
CA THR A 386 10.54 23.11 -4.43
C THR A 386 11.89 23.10 -5.11
N MET A 387 12.08 22.11 -5.99
CA MET A 387 13.36 21.85 -6.69
C MET A 387 13.24 22.04 -8.20
N GLY A 388 12.06 22.40 -8.67
CA GLY A 388 11.78 22.68 -10.07
C GLY A 388 10.42 23.33 -10.22
N VAL A 389 9.91 23.32 -11.44
CA VAL A 389 8.56 23.77 -11.76
C VAL A 389 7.58 22.59 -11.75
N PRO A 390 6.27 22.84 -11.56
CA PRO A 390 5.26 21.82 -11.80
C PRO A 390 5.39 21.22 -13.20
N LEU A 391 5.07 19.94 -13.33
CA LEU A 391 5.10 19.22 -14.59
C LEU A 391 3.97 18.20 -14.66
N SER A 392 3.44 17.94 -15.84
CA SER A 392 2.51 16.84 -16.10
C SER A 392 3.20 15.74 -16.87
N VAL A 393 2.81 14.50 -16.58
CA VAL A 393 3.08 13.35 -17.45
C VAL A 393 1.76 13.05 -18.16
N ASP A 394 1.68 13.27 -19.46
CA ASP A 394 0.44 13.05 -20.22
C ASP A 394 0.14 11.56 -20.44
N PHE A 395 -1.00 11.24 -21.07
CA PHE A 395 -1.43 9.86 -21.32
C PHE A 395 -0.45 9.04 -22.19
N LEU A 396 0.30 9.72 -23.08
CA LEU A 396 1.35 9.10 -23.91
C LEU A 396 2.67 8.96 -23.16
N GLY A 397 2.81 9.65 -22.02
CA GLY A 397 4.02 9.67 -21.22
C GLY A 397 4.94 10.85 -21.51
N ASN A 398 4.51 11.83 -22.30
CA ASN A 398 5.29 13.05 -22.55
C ASN A 398 5.26 13.96 -21.33
N ILE A 399 6.35 14.70 -21.13
CA ILE A 399 6.51 15.61 -20.00
C ILE A 399 6.31 17.05 -20.47
N LYS A 400 5.31 17.75 -19.91
CA LYS A 400 5.14 19.21 -20.07
C LYS A 400 5.48 19.90 -18.76
N LYS A 401 6.34 20.92 -18.81
CA LYS A 401 6.79 21.70 -17.65
C LYS A 401 6.12 23.08 -17.65
N TYR A 402 5.61 23.50 -16.50
CA TYR A 402 4.84 24.73 -16.36
C TYR A 402 5.67 25.81 -15.67
N LYS A 403 6.40 26.58 -16.48
CA LYS A 403 7.16 27.73 -16.01
C LYS A 403 6.34 29.00 -16.22
N ILE A 404 5.89 29.57 -15.10
CA ILE A 404 5.10 30.81 -15.09
C ILE A 404 5.70 31.88 -16.01
N ASN A 405 4.84 32.51 -16.80
CA ASN A 405 5.18 33.62 -17.67
C ASN A 405 4.34 34.85 -17.31
N ASN A 406 4.96 35.79 -16.61
CA ASN A 406 4.31 37.03 -16.18
C ASN A 406 4.19 38.07 -17.31
N LYS A 407 4.86 37.87 -18.45
CA LYS A 407 4.79 38.80 -19.59
C LYS A 407 3.57 38.55 -20.48
N ASN A 408 3.04 37.34 -20.44
CA ASN A 408 1.85 36.96 -21.20
C ASN A 408 0.75 36.59 -20.20
N THR A 409 -0.32 37.37 -20.21
CA THR A 409 -1.46 37.17 -19.31
C THR A 409 -2.65 36.54 -20.02
N LEU A 410 -3.50 35.88 -19.25
CA LEU A 410 -4.67 35.16 -19.71
C LEU A 410 -5.93 35.77 -19.13
N HIS A 411 -7.01 35.70 -19.91
CA HIS A 411 -8.37 35.88 -19.44
C HIS A 411 -9.01 34.50 -19.30
N ILE A 412 -9.24 34.03 -18.07
CA ILE A 412 -9.73 32.67 -17.82
C ILE A 412 -11.20 32.70 -17.44
N ASN A 413 -12.05 32.08 -18.26
CA ASN A 413 -13.47 31.88 -17.93
C ASN A 413 -13.64 30.72 -16.93
N LEU A 414 -14.13 31.05 -15.74
CA LEU A 414 -14.30 30.13 -14.61
C LEU A 414 -15.75 29.70 -14.38
N THR A 415 -16.72 30.31 -15.09
CA THR A 415 -18.16 30.14 -14.88
C THR A 415 -18.60 28.68 -14.72
N GLN A 416 -18.32 27.83 -15.73
CA GLN A 416 -18.70 26.41 -15.69
C GLN A 416 -17.95 25.62 -14.61
N TYR A 417 -16.70 26.01 -14.30
CA TYR A 417 -15.92 25.30 -13.29
C TYR A 417 -16.43 25.61 -11.89
N LEU A 418 -16.66 26.88 -11.58
CA LEU A 418 -17.21 27.30 -10.28
C LEU A 418 -18.61 26.69 -10.06
N ALA A 419 -19.46 26.66 -11.09
CA ALA A 419 -20.73 25.95 -11.03
C ALA A 419 -20.58 24.45 -10.71
N SER A 420 -19.60 23.76 -11.33
CA SER A 420 -19.31 22.35 -11.03
C SER A 420 -18.78 22.10 -9.60
N LEU A 421 -18.26 23.15 -8.95
CA LEU A 421 -17.85 23.13 -7.55
C LEU A 421 -18.96 23.57 -6.59
N HIS A 422 -20.18 23.84 -7.10
CA HIS A 422 -21.28 24.44 -6.36
C HIS A 422 -20.91 25.80 -5.75
N ILE A 423 -20.06 26.56 -6.44
CA ILE A 423 -19.68 27.93 -6.10
C ILE A 423 -20.41 28.86 -7.08
N THR A 424 -21.65 29.20 -6.75
CA THR A 424 -22.50 30.09 -7.56
C THR A 424 -22.78 31.42 -6.88
N ASP A 425 -22.62 31.50 -5.56
CA ASP A 425 -22.90 32.68 -4.74
C ASP A 425 -21.69 33.07 -3.89
N ASN A 426 -21.69 34.31 -3.41
CA ASN A 426 -20.62 34.88 -2.58
C ASN A 426 -19.24 34.75 -3.22
N ILE A 427 -19.16 35.03 -4.54
CA ILE A 427 -17.93 34.85 -5.33
C ILE A 427 -16.73 35.63 -4.75
N ASN A 428 -16.97 36.73 -4.07
CA ASN A 428 -15.96 37.56 -3.40
C ASN A 428 -15.15 36.78 -2.34
N ASN A 429 -15.65 35.64 -1.85
CA ASN A 429 -14.92 34.74 -0.94
C ASN A 429 -13.89 33.87 -1.66
N TYR A 430 -13.89 33.85 -2.98
CA TYR A 430 -13.04 32.96 -3.77
C TYR A 430 -12.10 33.74 -4.68
N GLU A 431 -10.92 33.16 -4.90
CA GLU A 431 -9.90 33.69 -5.79
C GLU A 431 -9.34 32.59 -6.68
N LEU A 432 -8.81 32.98 -7.83
CA LEU A 432 -8.03 32.07 -8.65
C LEU A 432 -6.59 32.08 -8.13
N ALA A 433 -6.17 30.99 -7.50
CA ALA A 433 -4.78 30.78 -7.13
C ALA A 433 -3.98 30.23 -8.32
N TYR A 434 -2.73 30.67 -8.43
CA TYR A 434 -1.77 30.21 -9.44
C TYR A 434 -0.42 29.95 -8.79
N TRP A 435 0.32 28.98 -9.34
CA TRP A 435 1.64 28.64 -8.81
C TRP A 435 2.69 29.65 -9.28
N ASN A 436 3.28 30.38 -8.32
CA ASN A 436 4.27 31.40 -8.55
C ASN A 436 5.64 30.93 -8.04
N ILE A 437 6.39 30.28 -8.91
CA ILE A 437 7.76 29.76 -8.70
C ILE A 437 7.82 28.68 -7.59
N SER A 438 7.54 29.04 -6.34
CA SER A 438 7.65 28.18 -5.15
C SER A 438 6.45 28.24 -4.21
N HIS A 439 5.47 29.11 -4.45
CA HIS A 439 4.29 29.29 -3.59
C HIS A 439 3.03 29.56 -4.41
N TRP A 440 1.86 29.49 -3.77
CA TRP A 440 0.60 29.93 -4.37
C TRP A 440 0.45 31.45 -4.22
N SER A 441 0.21 32.14 -5.32
CA SER A 441 -0.31 33.51 -5.36
C SER A 441 -1.77 33.46 -5.82
N SER A 442 -2.54 34.53 -5.63
CA SER A 442 -3.95 34.57 -6.05
C SER A 442 -4.33 35.88 -6.71
N ILE A 443 -5.42 35.84 -7.48
CA ILE A 443 -6.04 37.00 -8.11
C ILE A 443 -7.56 36.90 -7.99
N SER A 444 -8.21 38.05 -7.87
CA SER A 444 -9.66 38.13 -7.70
C SER A 444 -10.42 37.58 -8.91
N ILE A 445 -11.53 36.92 -8.64
CA ILE A 445 -12.49 36.52 -9.67
C ILE A 445 -13.50 37.66 -9.81
N SER A 446 -13.76 38.08 -11.04
CA SER A 446 -14.65 39.19 -11.40
C SER A 446 -15.75 38.72 -12.34
N GLY A 447 -16.75 39.58 -12.56
CA GLY A 447 -17.84 39.36 -13.50
C GLY A 447 -19.21 39.33 -12.85
N ASP A 448 -20.22 39.02 -13.65
CA ASP A 448 -21.62 38.92 -13.21
C ASP A 448 -21.89 37.47 -12.77
N GLN A 449 -22.20 37.29 -11.49
CA GLN A 449 -22.50 35.99 -10.87
C GLN A 449 -23.62 35.22 -11.60
N TYR A 450 -24.46 35.90 -12.38
CA TYR A 450 -25.56 35.31 -13.14
C TYR A 450 -25.26 35.07 -14.62
N LYS A 451 -24.07 35.46 -15.13
CA LYS A 451 -23.71 35.32 -16.55
C LYS A 451 -22.31 34.77 -16.78
N THR A 452 -21.29 35.43 -16.26
CA THR A 452 -19.90 35.10 -16.58
C THR A 452 -18.99 35.50 -15.43
N LEU A 453 -18.25 34.53 -14.92
CA LEU A 453 -17.20 34.70 -13.92
C LEU A 453 -15.85 34.41 -14.56
N TYR A 454 -14.90 35.31 -14.38
CA TYR A 454 -13.59 35.25 -14.99
C TYR A 454 -12.48 35.79 -14.09
N ALA A 455 -11.24 35.40 -14.37
CA ALA A 455 -10.05 36.05 -13.83
C ALA A 455 -9.29 36.72 -14.98
N GLN A 456 -8.93 37.99 -14.80
CA GLN A 456 -8.15 38.78 -15.77
C GLN A 456 -6.70 38.87 -15.34
N ASP A 457 -5.82 39.21 -16.29
CA ASP A 457 -4.39 39.44 -16.06
C ASP A 457 -3.66 38.29 -15.35
N VAL A 458 -4.13 37.05 -15.58
CA VAL A 458 -3.58 35.87 -14.94
C VAL A 458 -2.28 35.45 -15.63
N PRO A 459 -1.16 35.25 -14.92
CA PRO A 459 0.07 34.76 -15.55
C PRO A 459 -0.14 33.44 -16.29
N SER A 460 0.42 33.31 -17.50
CA SER A 460 0.30 32.11 -18.33
C SER A 460 1.35 31.03 -17.99
N ASN A 461 1.18 29.84 -18.58
CA ASN A 461 2.10 28.70 -18.48
C ASN A 461 2.42 28.26 -17.05
N THR A 462 1.42 28.33 -16.18
CA THR A 462 1.46 27.82 -14.80
C THR A 462 0.24 26.94 -14.52
N ILE A 463 0.13 26.46 -13.29
CA ILE A 463 -1.00 25.69 -12.80
C ILE A 463 -1.91 26.59 -11.93
N TYR A 464 -3.19 26.27 -11.92
CA TYR A 464 -4.25 27.05 -11.28
C TYR A 464 -5.13 26.19 -10.38
N ILE A 465 -5.74 26.81 -9.36
CA ILE A 465 -6.74 26.19 -8.49
C ILE A 465 -7.60 27.26 -7.81
N ILE A 466 -8.81 26.94 -7.36
CA ILE A 466 -9.67 27.90 -6.66
C ILE A 466 -9.27 27.96 -5.18
N LEU A 467 -9.08 29.15 -4.63
CA LEU A 467 -8.83 29.40 -3.21
C LEU A 467 -10.10 29.94 -2.55
N ASP A 468 -10.51 29.37 -1.42
CA ASP A 468 -11.53 29.91 -0.52
C ASP A 468 -10.85 30.72 0.59
N LYS A 469 -11.10 32.03 0.63
CA LYS A 469 -10.45 32.95 1.57
C LYS A 469 -10.93 32.79 3.00
N ARG A 470 -12.08 32.16 3.22
CA ARG A 470 -12.67 32.03 4.57
C ARG A 470 -11.90 31.04 5.43
N ASP A 471 -11.40 29.96 4.82
CA ASP A 471 -10.66 28.90 5.50
C ASP A 471 -9.26 28.66 4.93
N LEU A 472 -8.85 29.46 3.94
CA LEU A 472 -7.59 29.34 3.19
C LEU A 472 -7.39 27.95 2.58
N LYS A 473 -8.48 27.28 2.22
CA LYS A 473 -8.45 25.99 1.53
C LYS A 473 -8.73 26.14 0.05
N PHE A 474 -7.99 25.38 -0.73
CA PHE A 474 -8.25 25.16 -2.13
C PHE A 474 -9.47 24.27 -2.36
N LYS A 475 -10.26 24.63 -3.37
CA LYS A 475 -11.44 23.92 -3.85
C LYS A 475 -11.17 23.36 -5.24
N GLY A 476 -11.78 22.19 -5.51
CA GLY A 476 -11.60 21.49 -6.78
C GLY A 476 -10.22 20.86 -6.95
N ARG A 477 -9.71 20.87 -8.18
CA ARG A 477 -8.43 20.28 -8.58
C ARG A 477 -7.53 21.30 -9.24
N ILE A 478 -6.23 20.99 -9.24
CA ILE A 478 -5.26 21.73 -10.04
C ILE A 478 -5.60 21.51 -11.51
N PHE A 479 -5.52 22.58 -12.29
CA PHE A 479 -5.67 22.54 -13.74
C PHE A 479 -4.66 23.46 -14.41
N THR A 480 -4.51 23.30 -15.71
CA THR A 480 -3.77 24.22 -16.59
C THR A 480 -4.73 24.81 -17.62
N TYR A 481 -4.32 25.90 -18.26
CA TYR A 481 -5.15 26.60 -19.24
C TYR A 481 -4.34 26.84 -20.51
N ASP A 482 -4.82 26.32 -21.64
CA ASP A 482 -4.15 26.39 -22.93
C ASP A 482 -5.21 26.43 -24.05
N ASN A 483 -5.05 27.31 -25.04
CA ASN A 483 -5.99 27.53 -26.15
C ASN A 483 -7.48 27.62 -25.70
N ASP A 484 -7.74 28.44 -24.68
CA ASP A 484 -9.05 28.64 -24.05
C ASP A 484 -9.70 27.41 -23.39
N ILE A 485 -8.93 26.32 -23.23
CA ILE A 485 -9.37 25.05 -22.66
C ILE A 485 -8.71 24.81 -21.31
N LYS A 486 -9.51 24.39 -20.32
CA LYS A 486 -9.03 23.88 -19.03
C LYS A 486 -8.60 22.43 -19.20
N ILE A 487 -7.37 22.12 -18.82
CA ILE A 487 -6.77 20.78 -18.90
C ILE A 487 -6.47 20.31 -17.48
N TRP A 488 -6.97 19.13 -17.12
CA TRP A 488 -6.87 18.53 -15.79
C TRP A 488 -5.59 17.72 -15.60
#